data_AF-A0A852GI23-F1
#
_entry.id   AF-A0A852GI23-F1
#
_cell.length_a   1.000
_cell.length_b   1.000
_cell.length_c   1.000
_cell.angle_alpha   90.00
_cell.angle_beta   90.00
_cell.angle_gamma   90.00
#
_symmetry.space_group_name_H-M   'P 1'
#
loop_
_entity.id
_entity.type
_entity.pdbx_description
1 polymer ?
#
loop_
_entity_poly.entity_id
_entity_poly.type
_entity_poly.pdbx_seq_one_letter_code
_entity_poly.pdbx_strand_id
1 'polypeptide(L)'
;ALGNGLRASIWREFMARFGIAQVAEFYGATECNCSLGNFDNNVGSCGFNSRILPGVYPIGLVRVDEDTMELIRGPDGVCILCKPGDVLVMDKYGYMYFRDRTGDTFRWKGENVSTTEVEGTLSRILNLTDVVVYGVEIPG
;
A
#
# COMPACT_ATOMS: atom_id res chain seq x y z
N ALA A 1 -17.22 -10.33 -1.26
CA ALA A 1 -17.03 -9.03 -1.95
C ALA A 1 -15.66 -9.03 -2.61
N LEU A 2 -15.52 -8.34 -3.74
CA LEU A 2 -14.25 -8.16 -4.45
C LEU A 2 -14.00 -6.66 -4.60
N GLY A 3 -12.78 -6.20 -4.31
CA GLY A 3 -12.44 -4.77 -4.37
C GLY A 3 -10.94 -4.52 -4.44
N ASN A 4 -10.57 -3.26 -4.29
CA ASN A 4 -9.18 -2.81 -4.30
C ASN A 4 -9.04 -1.62 -3.34
N GLY A 5 -8.47 -1.86 -2.16
CA GLY A 5 -8.10 -0.79 -1.22
C GLY A 5 -9.13 -0.47 -0.14
N LEU A 6 -9.89 -1.46 0.33
CA LEU A 6 -10.70 -1.31 1.55
C LEU A 6 -9.77 -1.00 2.73
N ARG A 7 -10.01 0.14 3.37
CA ARG A 7 -9.20 0.61 4.48
C ARG A 7 -9.24 -0.39 5.65
N ALA A 8 -8.06 -0.71 6.18
CA ALA A 8 -7.92 -1.68 7.27
C ALA A 8 -8.75 -1.31 8.52
N SER A 9 -8.90 -0.02 8.80
CA SER A 9 -9.66 0.49 9.95
C SER A 9 -11.16 0.17 9.89
N ILE A 10 -11.75 0.21 8.69
CA ILE A 10 -13.20 0.01 8.49
C ILE A 10 -13.55 -1.40 8.02
N TRP A 11 -12.56 -2.24 7.70
CA TRP A 11 -12.75 -3.53 7.05
C TRP A 11 -13.72 -4.45 7.81
N ARG A 12 -13.47 -4.66 9.10
CA ARG A 12 -14.26 -5.57 9.93
C ARG A 12 -15.67 -5.05 10.17
N GLU A 13 -15.81 -3.75 10.38
CA GLU A 13 -17.10 -3.09 10.54
C GLU A 13 -17.93 -3.19 9.26
N PHE A 14 -17.31 -2.98 8.11
CA PHE A 14 -17.93 -3.16 6.80
C PHE A 14 -18.43 -4.60 6.61
N MET A 15 -17.58 -5.60 6.89
CA MET A 15 -17.98 -7.01 6.80
C MET A 15 -19.17 -7.33 7.70
N ALA A 16 -19.13 -6.89 8.97
CA ALA A 16 -20.19 -7.12 9.93
C ALA A 16 -21.50 -6.45 9.52
N ARG A 17 -21.43 -5.17 9.09
CA ARG A 17 -22.59 -4.37 8.69
C ARG A 17 -23.35 -4.95 7.50
N PHE A 18 -22.63 -5.52 6.54
CA PHE A 18 -23.22 -6.03 5.30
C PHE A 18 -23.31 -7.56 5.24
N GLY A 19 -22.93 -8.28 6.31
CA GLY A 19 -22.97 -9.74 6.34
C GLY A 19 -22.01 -10.39 5.33
N ILE A 20 -20.86 -9.77 5.08
CA ILE A 20 -19.88 -10.25 4.10
C ILE A 20 -18.92 -11.22 4.80
N ALA A 21 -18.97 -12.50 4.43
CA ALA A 21 -18.08 -13.53 4.99
C ALA A 21 -16.65 -13.48 4.43
N GLN A 22 -16.47 -13.00 3.19
CA GLN A 22 -15.17 -12.91 2.53
C GLN A 22 -15.04 -11.63 1.71
N VAL A 23 -13.92 -10.93 1.90
CA VAL A 23 -13.44 -9.82 1.08
C VAL A 23 -12.17 -10.30 0.39
N ALA A 24 -12.24 -10.37 -0.93
CA ALA A 24 -11.08 -10.56 -1.78
C ALA A 24 -10.61 -9.20 -2.29
N GLU A 25 -9.30 -8.98 -2.27
CA GLU A 25 -8.70 -7.79 -2.83
C GLU A 25 -7.68 -8.13 -3.89
N PHE A 26 -7.60 -7.28 -4.91
CA PHE A 26 -6.56 -7.33 -5.91
C PHE A 26 -5.87 -5.99 -5.98
N TYR A 27 -4.56 -6.01 -6.16
CA TYR A 27 -3.75 -4.85 -6.43
C TYR A 27 -3.04 -5.03 -7.77
N GLY A 28 -3.16 -4.03 -8.64
CA GLY A 28 -2.51 -3.98 -9.94
C GLY A 28 -2.51 -2.55 -10.48
N ALA A 29 -1.58 -2.26 -11.38
CA ALA A 29 -1.53 -1.02 -12.13
C ALA A 29 -1.50 -1.34 -13.63
N THR A 30 -1.96 -0.42 -14.47
CA THR A 30 -1.98 -0.57 -15.94
C THR A 30 -0.60 -0.82 -16.53
N GLU A 31 0.42 -0.24 -15.90
CA GLU A 31 1.83 -0.35 -16.24
C GLU A 31 2.50 -1.56 -15.58
N CYS A 32 1.82 -2.22 -14.64
CA CYS A 32 2.39 -3.35 -13.92
C CYS A 32 2.18 -4.64 -14.72
N ASN A 33 3.26 -5.38 -14.92
CA ASN A 33 3.26 -6.69 -15.55
C ASN A 33 2.71 -7.81 -14.65
N CYS A 34 2.38 -7.49 -13.39
CA CYS A 34 1.88 -8.46 -12.43
C CYS A 34 0.75 -7.86 -11.59
N SER A 35 -0.03 -8.74 -10.98
CA SER A 35 -1.04 -8.35 -10.00
C SER A 35 -0.85 -9.18 -8.74
N LEU A 36 -1.19 -8.57 -7.61
CA LEU A 36 -1.21 -9.18 -6.29
C LEU A 36 -2.65 -9.40 -5.87
N GLY A 37 -2.89 -10.44 -5.08
CA GLY A 37 -4.22 -10.75 -4.59
C GLY A 37 -4.19 -11.23 -3.14
N ASN A 38 -5.16 -10.75 -2.36
CA ASN A 38 -5.46 -11.20 -1.01
C ASN A 38 -6.82 -11.87 -1.02
N PHE A 39 -6.84 -13.19 -0.89
CA PHE A 39 -8.07 -14.00 -0.95
C PHE A 39 -8.43 -14.60 0.40
N ASP A 40 -7.62 -14.37 1.44
CA ASP A 40 -7.71 -15.06 2.73
C ASP A 40 -8.32 -14.19 3.84
N ASN A 41 -8.97 -13.07 3.50
CA ASN A 41 -9.46 -12.07 4.47
C ASN A 41 -8.37 -11.42 5.35
N ASN A 42 -7.11 -11.38 4.90
CA ASN A 42 -6.07 -10.75 5.70
C ASN A 42 -6.24 -9.22 5.67
N VAL A 43 -6.75 -8.64 6.76
CA VAL A 43 -7.16 -7.22 6.80
C VAL A 43 -6.01 -6.28 6.41
N GLY A 44 -6.25 -5.43 5.42
CA GLY A 44 -5.31 -4.40 4.96
C GLY A 44 -4.19 -4.91 4.06
N SER A 45 -4.11 -6.21 3.80
CA SER A 45 -3.13 -6.77 2.86
C SER A 45 -3.62 -6.58 1.43
N CYS A 46 -2.77 -6.01 0.56
CA CYS A 46 -3.05 -5.86 -0.87
C CYS A 46 -2.66 -7.11 -1.69
N GLY A 47 -1.90 -8.05 -1.10
CA GLY A 47 -1.79 -9.39 -1.64
C GLY A 47 -0.75 -10.26 -0.96
N PHE A 48 -0.65 -11.51 -1.41
CA PHE A 48 0.25 -12.51 -0.85
C PHE A 48 1.30 -12.96 -1.86
N ASN A 49 2.54 -13.10 -1.41
CA ASN A 49 3.61 -13.76 -2.16
C ASN A 49 4.28 -14.81 -1.29
N SER A 50 4.31 -16.05 -1.79
CA SER A 50 4.77 -17.21 -1.02
C SER A 50 6.26 -17.09 -0.67
N ARG A 51 6.56 -17.18 0.62
CA ARG A 51 7.93 -17.27 1.12
C ARG A 51 8.51 -18.68 1.00
N ILE A 52 7.65 -19.70 0.98
CA ILE A 52 8.04 -21.12 0.94
C ILE A 52 8.23 -21.59 -0.50
N LEU A 53 7.41 -21.08 -1.43
CA LEU A 53 7.45 -21.42 -2.86
C LEU A 53 7.61 -20.15 -3.71
N PRO A 54 8.73 -19.41 -3.55
CA PRO A 54 8.92 -18.13 -4.26
C PRO A 54 8.98 -18.28 -5.79
N GLY A 55 9.28 -19.47 -6.30
CA GLY A 55 9.32 -19.75 -7.75
C GLY A 55 7.96 -19.93 -8.41
N VAL A 56 6.87 -20.11 -7.65
CA VAL A 56 5.51 -20.27 -8.22
C VAL A 56 4.99 -18.95 -8.78
N TYR A 57 5.36 -17.84 -8.15
CA TYR A 57 5.01 -16.51 -8.62
C TYR A 57 6.12 -15.53 -8.22
N PRO A 58 7.24 -15.49 -8.99
CA PRO A 58 8.47 -14.81 -8.60
C PRO A 58 8.35 -13.29 -8.78
N ILE A 59 7.56 -12.65 -7.93
CA ILE A 59 7.45 -11.19 -7.86
C ILE A 59 8.52 -10.66 -6.90
N GLY A 60 9.25 -9.64 -7.35
CA GLY A 60 10.17 -8.87 -6.53
C GLY A 60 9.83 -7.38 -6.61
N LEU A 61 9.96 -6.69 -5.48
CA LEU A 61 9.88 -5.23 -5.43
C LEU A 61 11.26 -4.66 -5.70
N VAL A 62 11.36 -3.67 -6.59
CA VAL A 62 12.63 -3.04 -6.98
C VAL A 62 12.65 -1.59 -6.54
N ARG A 63 13.84 -1.11 -6.16
CA ARG A 63 14.05 0.26 -5.72
C ARG A 63 13.92 1.22 -6.90
N VAL A 64 13.31 2.35 -6.60
CA VAL A 64 13.13 3.48 -7.51
C VAL A 64 13.74 4.70 -6.84
N ASP A 65 14.35 5.56 -7.64
CA ASP A 65 14.79 6.88 -7.20
C ASP A 65 13.56 7.77 -7.00
N GLU A 66 13.36 8.29 -5.78
CA GLU A 66 12.11 8.96 -5.41
C GLU A 66 11.89 10.29 -6.14
N ASP A 67 12.97 10.95 -6.58
CA ASP A 67 12.90 12.25 -7.25
C ASP A 67 12.68 12.10 -8.76
N THR A 68 13.35 11.14 -9.39
CA THR A 68 13.35 10.93 -10.84
C THR A 68 12.38 9.84 -11.31
N MET A 69 11.91 8.99 -10.39
CA MET A 69 11.12 7.79 -10.66
C MET A 69 11.83 6.74 -11.52
N GLU A 70 13.16 6.81 -11.63
CA GLU A 70 13.95 5.82 -12.37
C GLU A 70 14.30 4.58 -11.53
N LEU A 71 14.41 3.42 -12.18
CA LEU A 71 14.81 2.17 -11.51
C LEU A 71 16.27 2.23 -11.06
N ILE A 72 16.53 1.99 -9.78
CA ILE A 72 17.90 1.93 -9.25
C ILE A 72 18.50 0.56 -9.59
N ARG A 73 19.66 0.59 -10.25
CA ARG A 73 20.39 -0.62 -10.70
C ARG A 73 21.74 -0.76 -9.99
N GLY A 74 22.16 -2.01 -9.80
CA GLY A 74 23.48 -2.35 -9.31
C GLY A 74 24.57 -2.16 -10.37
N PRO A 75 25.85 -2.35 -10.00
CA PRO A 75 26.98 -2.29 -10.94
C PRO A 75 26.89 -3.29 -12.09
N ASP A 76 26.10 -4.36 -11.93
CA ASP A 76 25.81 -5.39 -12.93
C ASP A 76 24.65 -5.02 -13.88
N GLY A 77 24.03 -3.84 -13.69
CA GLY A 77 22.89 -3.38 -14.48
C GLY A 77 21.54 -3.99 -14.06
N VAL A 78 21.51 -4.85 -13.04
CA VAL A 78 20.29 -5.49 -12.53
C VAL A 78 19.60 -4.56 -11.52
N CYS A 79 18.27 -4.53 -11.51
CA CYS A 79 17.51 -3.72 -10.56
C CYS A 79 17.76 -4.17 -9.12
N ILE A 80 17.96 -3.22 -8.21
CA ILE A 80 18.17 -3.50 -6.79
C ILE A 80 16.81 -3.77 -6.14
N LEU A 81 16.68 -4.87 -5.39
CA LEU A 81 15.45 -5.19 -4.66
C LEU A 81 15.22 -4.22 -3.48
N CYS A 82 13.94 -3.91 -3.23
CA CYS A 82 13.53 -3.19 -2.03
C CYS A 82 13.91 -3.96 -0.76
N LYS A 83 14.21 -3.22 0.30
CA LYS A 83 14.41 -3.76 1.64
C LYS A 83 13.11 -3.62 2.45
N PRO A 84 12.90 -4.45 3.49
CA PRO A 84 11.81 -4.24 4.43
C PRO A 84 11.86 -2.81 4.99
N GLY A 85 10.80 -2.03 4.79
CA GLY A 85 10.72 -0.60 5.20
C GLY A 85 10.46 0.38 4.05
N ASP A 86 10.61 -0.06 2.80
CA ASP A 86 10.26 0.73 1.61
C ASP A 86 8.72 0.79 1.41
N VAL A 87 8.25 1.61 0.45
CA VAL A 87 6.84 2.01 0.16
C VAL A 87 5.79 0.87 0.21
N LEU A 88 6.21 -0.38 0.01
CA LEU A 88 5.45 -1.60 0.23
C LEU A 88 6.12 -2.43 1.34
N VAL A 89 5.36 -2.80 2.37
CA VAL A 89 5.87 -3.62 3.48
C VAL A 89 5.36 -5.06 3.31
N MET A 90 6.28 -6.03 3.32
CA MET A 90 5.94 -7.45 3.41
C MET A 90 6.16 -7.95 4.84
N ASP A 91 5.18 -8.64 5.40
CA ASP A 91 5.32 -9.30 6.70
C ASP A 91 6.10 -10.62 6.61
N LYS A 92 6.35 -11.24 7.76
CA LYS A 92 7.07 -12.53 7.85
C LYS A 92 6.33 -13.70 7.18
N TYR A 93 5.03 -13.57 6.91
CA TYR A 93 4.21 -14.61 6.29
C TYR A 93 4.13 -14.47 4.77
N GLY A 94 4.48 -13.30 4.23
CA GLY A 94 4.43 -13.01 2.79
C GLY A 94 3.26 -12.14 2.38
N TYR A 95 2.48 -11.62 3.34
CA TYR A 95 1.45 -10.63 3.04
C TYR A 95 2.08 -9.26 2.84
N MET A 96 1.64 -8.59 1.78
CA MET A 96 2.10 -7.28 1.37
C MET A 96 1.07 -6.23 1.72
N TYR A 97 1.55 -5.11 2.24
CA TYR A 97 0.74 -3.99 2.72
C TYR A 97 1.18 -2.74 1.98
N PHE A 98 0.19 -2.05 1.41
CA PHE A 98 0.38 -0.77 0.75
C PHE A 98 0.51 0.33 1.82
N ARG A 99 1.61 1.09 1.81
CA ARG A 99 1.87 2.10 2.85
C ARG A 99 1.43 3.49 2.43
N ASP A 100 1.88 3.97 1.28
CA ASP A 100 1.44 5.25 0.69
C ASP A 100 1.82 5.32 -0.80
N ARG A 101 1.24 6.26 -1.55
CA ARG A 101 1.74 6.62 -2.91
C ARG A 101 2.71 7.79 -2.79
N THR A 102 3.80 7.79 -3.56
CA THR A 102 4.76 8.91 -3.59
C THR A 102 4.07 10.25 -3.90
N GLY A 103 3.00 10.24 -4.71
CA GLY A 103 2.21 11.45 -5.02
C GLY A 103 1.22 11.89 -3.94
N ASP A 104 0.94 11.05 -2.95
CA ASP A 104 0.00 11.34 -1.85
C ASP A 104 0.73 11.79 -0.57
N THR A 105 2.07 11.87 -0.61
CA THR A 105 2.92 12.41 0.45
C THR A 105 3.32 13.85 0.12
N PHE A 106 3.12 14.77 1.05
CA PHE A 106 3.43 16.20 0.88
C PHE A 106 4.63 16.61 1.73
N ARG A 107 5.48 17.49 1.21
CA ARG A 107 6.58 18.07 1.99
C ARG A 107 6.15 19.38 2.65
N TRP A 108 6.15 19.42 3.97
CA TRP A 108 5.80 20.62 4.73
C TRP A 108 6.88 20.96 5.76
N LYS A 109 7.40 22.20 5.71
CA LYS A 109 8.51 22.67 6.57
C LYS A 109 9.72 21.72 6.62
N GLY A 110 10.00 21.02 5.53
CA GLY A 110 11.11 20.07 5.41
C GLY A 110 10.77 18.62 5.78
N GLU A 111 9.59 18.37 6.35
CA GLU A 111 9.13 17.05 6.78
C GLU A 111 8.22 16.41 5.72
N ASN A 112 8.24 15.08 5.63
CA ASN A 112 7.31 14.30 4.80
C ASN A 112 6.01 14.05 5.58
N VAL A 113 4.87 14.38 4.99
CA VAL A 113 3.54 14.25 5.58
C VAL A 113 2.71 13.27 4.74
N SER A 114 2.36 12.13 5.34
CA SER A 114 1.46 11.14 4.74
C SER A 114 -0.01 11.57 4.92
N THR A 115 -0.74 11.76 3.82
CA THR A 115 -2.18 12.03 3.89
C THR A 115 -2.94 10.88 4.54
N THR A 116 -2.57 9.64 4.22
CA THR A 116 -3.16 8.42 4.80
C THR A 116 -3.06 8.40 6.33
N GLU A 117 -1.88 8.73 6.88
CA GLU A 117 -1.68 8.79 8.34
C GLU A 117 -2.54 9.88 9.00
N VAL A 118 -2.58 11.06 8.38
CA VAL A 118 -3.39 12.19 8.88
C VAL A 118 -4.88 11.85 8.85
N GLU A 119 -5.38 11.30 7.75
CA GLU A 119 -6.75 10.82 7.62
C GLU A 119 -7.10 9.76 8.68
N GLY A 120 -6.21 8.79 8.91
CA GLY A 120 -6.43 7.73 9.90
C GLY A 120 -6.45 8.27 11.33
N THR A 121 -5.74 9.35 11.59
CA THR A 121 -5.76 10.06 12.88
C THR A 121 -7.02 10.90 13.03
N LEU A 122 -7.40 11.67 12.01
CA LEU A 122 -8.59 12.52 12.01
C LEU A 122 -9.88 11.71 12.09
N SER A 123 -10.00 10.61 11.33
CA SER A 123 -11.16 9.71 11.40
C SER A 123 -11.40 9.22 12.82
N ARG A 124 -10.33 8.85 13.55
CA ARG A 124 -10.40 8.41 14.95
C ARG A 124 -10.79 9.54 15.92
N ILE A 125 -10.17 10.71 15.81
CA ILE A 125 -10.40 11.84 16.72
C ILE A 125 -11.79 12.45 16.52
N LEU A 126 -12.22 12.59 15.27
CA LEU A 126 -13.48 13.22 14.90
C LEU A 126 -14.65 12.25 14.89
N ASN A 127 -14.40 10.95 15.09
CA ASN A 127 -15.39 9.88 15.00
C ASN A 127 -16.17 9.93 13.67
N LEU A 128 -15.45 10.19 12.57
CA LEU A 128 -16.00 10.26 11.22
C LEU A 128 -15.70 8.96 10.47
N THR A 129 -16.72 8.43 9.80
CA THR A 129 -16.64 7.20 9.01
C THR A 129 -15.63 7.30 7.87
N ASP A 130 -15.53 8.47 7.25
CA ASP A 130 -14.62 8.73 6.13
C ASP A 130 -14.03 10.13 6.23
N VAL A 131 -12.75 10.24 5.91
CA VAL A 131 -11.97 11.48 5.95
C VAL A 131 -10.98 11.43 4.80
N VAL A 132 -10.98 12.48 3.99
CA VAL A 132 -10.03 12.68 2.89
C VAL A 132 -9.12 13.86 3.25
N VAL A 133 -7.81 13.69 3.10
CA VAL A 133 -6.82 14.75 3.29
C VAL A 133 -6.09 14.97 1.97
N TYR A 134 -5.93 16.23 1.59
CA TYR A 134 -5.17 16.63 0.42
C TYR A 134 -4.33 17.87 0.74
N GLY A 135 -3.15 17.96 0.15
CA GLY A 135 -2.31 19.14 0.25
C GLY A 135 -2.88 20.31 -0.54
N VAL A 136 -2.74 21.52 0.01
CA VAL A 136 -3.06 22.78 -0.68
C VAL A 136 -1.83 23.67 -0.71
N GLU A 137 -1.70 24.45 -1.77
CA GLU A 137 -0.69 25.50 -1.84
C GLU A 137 -1.03 26.58 -0.81
N ILE A 138 -0.05 26.94 0.03
CA ILE A 138 -0.22 28.00 1.02
C ILE A 138 0.28 29.30 0.38
N PRO A 139 -0.57 30.34 0.25
CA PRO A 139 -0.13 31.63 -0.26
C PRO A 139 0.98 32.19 0.62
N GLY A 140 2.12 32.52 0.02
CA GLY A 140 3.31 33.10 0.65
C GLY A 140 3.94 34.14 -0.25
#